data_AF-A0A7Y5F7V8-F1
#
_entry.id   AF-A0A7Y5F7V8-F1
#
_cell.length_a   1.000
_cell.length_b   1.000
_cell.length_c   1.000
_cell.angle_alpha   90.00
_cell.angle_beta   90.00
_cell.angle_gamma   90.00
#
_symmetry.space_group_name_H-M   'P 1'
#
loop_
_entity.id
_entity.type
_entity.pdbx_description
1 polymer ?
#
loop_
_entity_poly.entity_id
_entity_poly.type
_entity_poly.pdbx_seq_one_letter_code
_entity_poly.pdbx_strand_id
1 'polypeptide(L)'
;MAVQTKTQKNAPASAAGKKTVKSLFDDKGKQDDITQLLQDVKERPLVYGGIAAFLLVCLLAGYLYRANAVSNRRDLVTAYAQALDKEETADKLAALVPLSDAAGKQNDEVVYMTGEIAYRAGEYDKAKAAFERMRSDFKESPYTADAVEGLGNIAENAKDYDAALTYYKEVRDSWSTSFAARRQPLNIAKLEERRGNLAEAVAAYREQMQVFPGSTIDEEARAALARLERSNPELFPKIETAAPVAPVVGDAAAPEMPAPGEAPAASPATVPGLDVKLDVPGADGTLEMPADGKPDLKLNVPGIETEAAAPAETAAPADSAPAPAQ
;
A
#
# COMPACT_ATOMS: atom_id res chain seq x y z
N MET A 1 29.41 11.96 61.63
CA MET A 1 29.28 13.42 61.69
C MET A 1 29.33 13.95 60.27
N ALA A 2 28.43 14.88 59.95
CA ALA A 2 28.38 15.64 58.72
C ALA A 2 29.74 16.31 58.42
N VAL A 3 30.05 16.75 57.21
CA VAL A 3 29.73 18.12 56.79
C VAL A 3 29.82 18.21 55.26
N GLN A 4 28.75 18.77 54.69
CA GLN A 4 28.69 19.35 53.35
C GLN A 4 29.57 20.59 53.26
N THR A 5 30.20 20.85 52.12
CA THR A 5 30.38 22.22 51.58
C THR A 5 30.65 22.12 50.07
N LYS A 6 29.72 22.50 49.21
CA LYS A 6 29.36 23.87 48.77
C LYS A 6 30.30 24.39 47.67
N THR A 7 29.80 24.27 46.44
CA THR A 7 29.63 25.32 45.44
C THR A 7 30.68 26.43 45.36
N GLN A 8 31.39 26.53 44.23
CA GLN A 8 31.64 27.85 43.65
C GLN A 8 31.74 27.85 42.12
N LYS A 9 30.98 28.79 41.58
CA LYS A 9 30.67 29.19 40.22
C LYS A 9 31.70 30.26 39.77
N ASN A 10 32.23 30.15 38.54
CA ASN A 10 32.41 31.22 37.53
C ASN A 10 33.62 30.98 36.60
N ALA A 11 33.32 30.91 35.30
CA ALA A 11 34.25 31.17 34.18
C ALA A 11 34.46 32.71 34.03
N PRO A 12 35.22 33.27 33.06
CA PRO A 12 35.91 32.64 31.91
C PRO A 12 37.34 33.19 31.62
N ALA A 13 38.12 32.51 30.78
CA ALA A 13 39.02 33.14 29.81
C ALA A 13 39.64 32.11 28.85
N SER A 14 39.43 32.38 27.57
CA SER A 14 39.99 31.72 26.39
C SER A 14 41.52 31.62 26.42
N ALA A 15 42.07 30.42 26.19
CA ALA A 15 43.33 30.27 25.47
C ALA A 15 43.46 28.85 24.88
N ALA A 16 43.49 28.83 23.55
CA ALA A 16 44.01 27.82 22.64
C ALA A 16 44.72 26.60 23.26
N GLY A 17 44.18 25.42 22.99
CA GLY A 17 44.86 24.14 23.19
C GLY A 17 44.21 23.08 22.31
N LYS A 18 44.68 22.98 21.06
CA LYS A 18 44.27 21.97 20.07
C LYS A 18 44.30 20.57 20.71
N LYS A 19 43.14 19.96 20.95
CA LYS A 19 43.04 18.51 21.12
C LYS A 19 43.24 17.89 19.73
N THR A 20 44.50 17.68 19.38
CA THR A 20 44.88 16.88 18.22
C THR A 20 44.30 15.49 18.42
N VAL A 21 43.35 15.12 17.57
CA VAL A 21 42.88 13.75 17.39
C VAL A 21 44.13 12.89 17.19
N LYS A 22 44.44 12.02 18.15
CA LYS A 22 45.54 11.07 18.01
C LYS A 22 45.22 10.23 16.76
N SER A 23 46.04 10.42 15.74
CA SER A 23 45.94 9.78 14.43
C SER A 23 45.61 8.30 14.60
N LEU A 24 44.46 7.89 14.06
CA LEU A 24 44.04 6.48 13.92
C LEU A 24 44.89 5.71 12.88
N PHE A 25 45.94 6.34 12.36
CA PHE A 25 46.88 5.79 11.41
C PHE A 25 48.29 6.08 11.92
N ASP A 26 48.72 5.29 12.91
CA ASP A 26 50.14 5.16 13.26
C ASP A 26 50.71 4.02 12.42
N ASP A 27 51.38 4.38 11.32
CA ASP A 27 51.81 3.44 10.28
C ASP A 27 52.99 2.56 10.73
N LYS A 28 53.70 2.95 11.80
CA LYS A 28 54.80 2.19 12.40
C LYS A 28 54.32 0.95 13.16
N GLY A 29 53.20 1.03 13.88
CA GLY A 29 52.64 -0.11 14.61
C GLY A 29 52.20 -1.24 13.68
N LYS A 30 51.64 -0.91 12.50
CA LYS A 30 51.22 -1.91 11.51
C LYS A 30 52.38 -2.71 10.93
N GLN A 31 53.55 -2.10 10.72
CA GLN A 31 54.73 -2.82 10.21
C GLN A 31 55.28 -3.80 11.24
N ASP A 32 55.33 -3.40 12.51
CA ASP A 32 55.76 -4.26 13.62
C ASP A 32 54.77 -5.41 13.85
N ASP A 33 53.46 -5.14 13.80
CA ASP A 33 52.41 -6.16 13.94
C ASP A 33 52.45 -7.20 12.81
N ILE A 34 52.69 -6.79 11.56
CA ILE A 34 52.79 -7.71 10.41
C ILE A 34 54.07 -8.53 10.46
N THR A 35 55.20 -7.94 10.88
CA THR A 35 56.47 -8.66 11.00
C THR A 35 56.45 -9.66 12.16
N GLN A 36 55.80 -9.33 13.27
CA GLN A 36 55.57 -10.24 14.38
C GLN A 36 54.63 -11.39 13.99
N LEU A 37 53.56 -11.09 13.24
CA LEU A 37 52.67 -12.10 12.67
C LEU A 37 53.40 -13.07 11.72
N LEU A 38 54.31 -12.57 10.89
CA LEU A 38 55.13 -13.42 10.01
C LEU A 38 56.05 -14.37 10.79
N GLN A 39 56.58 -13.88 11.91
CA GLN A 39 57.41 -14.69 12.80
C GLN A 39 56.58 -15.78 13.51
N ASP A 40 55.40 -15.42 14.02
CA ASP A 40 54.46 -16.36 14.67
C ASP A 40 53.91 -17.42 13.69
N VAL A 41 53.66 -17.04 12.43
CA VAL A 41 53.25 -17.96 11.36
C VAL A 41 54.33 -19.01 11.09
N LYS A 42 55.61 -18.63 11.19
CA LYS A 42 56.73 -19.54 10.99
C LYS A 42 56.90 -20.51 12.17
N GLU A 43 56.57 -20.07 13.39
CA GLU A 43 56.61 -20.91 14.59
C GLU A 43 55.43 -21.88 14.71
N ARG A 44 54.25 -21.51 14.20
CA ARG A 44 53.03 -22.34 14.25
C ARG A 44 52.30 -22.42 12.91
N PRO A 45 52.92 -22.96 11.85
CA PRO A 45 52.36 -22.95 10.50
C PRO A 45 51.03 -23.71 10.39
N LEU A 46 50.82 -24.72 11.23
CA LEU A 46 49.60 -25.53 11.27
C LEU A 46 48.36 -24.74 11.73
N VAL A 47 48.52 -23.82 12.69
CA VAL A 47 47.40 -23.04 13.25
C VAL A 47 46.93 -21.99 12.25
N TYR A 48 47.87 -21.22 11.68
CA TYR A 48 47.53 -20.20 10.68
C TYR A 48 47.08 -20.81 9.34
N GLY A 49 47.62 -21.98 8.95
CA GLY A 49 47.10 -22.76 7.83
C GLY A 49 45.64 -23.19 8.04
N GLY A 50 45.29 -23.59 9.27
CA GLY A 50 43.91 -23.91 9.65
C GLY A 50 42.97 -22.71 9.57
N ILE A 51 43.39 -21.54 10.07
CA ILE A 51 42.60 -20.29 10.01
C ILE A 51 42.40 -19.84 8.55
N ALA A 52 43.45 -19.87 7.73
CA ALA A 52 43.37 -19.51 6.32
C ALA A 52 42.43 -20.45 5.54
N ALA A 53 42.51 -21.77 5.81
CA ALA A 53 41.60 -22.75 5.22
C ALA A 53 40.15 -22.51 5.67
N PHE A 54 39.92 -22.18 6.94
CA PHE A 54 38.58 -21.85 7.45
C PHE A 54 38.01 -20.59 6.78
N LEU A 55 38.81 -19.52 6.64
CA LEU A 55 38.38 -18.32 5.92
C LEU A 55 38.08 -18.59 4.45
N LEU A 56 38.88 -19.43 3.78
CA LEU A 56 38.60 -19.87 2.42
C LEU A 56 37.28 -20.64 2.33
N VAL A 57 37.02 -21.57 3.26
CA VAL A 57 35.76 -22.32 3.33
C VAL A 57 34.58 -21.37 3.57
N CYS A 58 34.70 -20.39 4.47
CA CYS A 58 33.65 -19.40 4.71
C CYS A 58 33.40 -18.52 3.48
N LEU A 59 34.44 -18.09 2.76
CA LEU A 59 34.31 -17.34 1.52
C LEU A 59 33.67 -18.19 0.42
N LEU A 60 34.05 -19.47 0.30
CA LEU A 60 33.47 -20.39 -0.66
C LEU A 60 32.00 -20.67 -0.34
N ALA A 61 31.65 -20.89 0.93
CA ALA A 61 30.29 -21.08 1.40
C ALA A 61 29.44 -19.82 1.17
N GLY A 62 29.98 -18.64 1.44
CA GLY A 62 29.32 -17.36 1.15
C GLY A 62 29.12 -17.13 -0.34
N TYR A 63 30.10 -17.50 -1.17
CA TYR A 63 30.00 -17.45 -2.64
C TYR A 63 28.94 -18.42 -3.16
N LEU A 64 28.96 -19.67 -2.70
CA LEU A 64 27.97 -20.69 -3.09
C LEU A 64 26.56 -20.31 -2.63
N TYR A 65 26.40 -19.77 -1.42
CA TYR A 65 25.12 -19.27 -0.94
C TYR A 65 24.60 -18.11 -1.80
N ARG A 66 25.46 -17.13 -2.11
CA ARG A 66 25.09 -16.02 -3.00
C ARG A 66 24.81 -16.48 -4.42
N ALA A 67 25.60 -17.38 -4.97
CA ALA A 67 25.40 -17.93 -6.32
C ALA A 67 24.07 -18.67 -6.42
N ASN A 68 23.76 -19.53 -5.44
CA ASN A 68 22.50 -20.28 -5.38
C ASN A 68 21.28 -19.38 -5.12
N ALA A 69 21.41 -18.34 -4.28
CA ALA A 69 20.33 -17.39 -4.02
C ALA A 69 20.04 -16.49 -5.25
N VAL A 70 21.07 -16.09 -5.99
CA VAL A 70 20.94 -15.21 -7.15
C VAL A 70 20.44 -15.97 -8.40
N SER A 71 20.85 -17.23 -8.60
CA SER A 71 20.32 -18.05 -9.70
C SER A 71 18.81 -18.28 -9.55
N ASN A 72 18.37 -18.74 -8.37
CA ASN A 72 16.96 -19.06 -8.14
C ASN A 72 16.03 -17.86 -8.32
N ARG A 73 16.48 -16.64 -7.95
CA ARG A 73 15.65 -15.44 -8.13
C ARG A 73 15.50 -15.06 -9.60
N ARG A 74 16.55 -15.18 -10.42
CA ARG A 74 16.47 -14.88 -11.85
C ARG A 74 15.56 -15.88 -12.55
N ASP A 75 15.74 -17.16 -12.27
CA ASP A 75 14.96 -18.23 -12.88
C ASP A 75 13.47 -18.09 -12.52
N LEU A 76 13.16 -17.75 -11.26
CA LEU A 76 11.80 -17.47 -10.83
C LEU A 76 11.19 -16.28 -11.58
N VAL A 77 11.89 -15.14 -11.66
CA VAL A 77 11.37 -13.94 -12.34
C VAL A 77 11.13 -14.22 -13.82
N THR A 78 12.04 -14.94 -14.48
CA THR A 78 11.86 -15.34 -15.88
C THR A 78 10.67 -16.30 -16.04
N ALA A 79 10.55 -17.32 -15.19
CA ALA A 79 9.44 -18.26 -15.24
C ALA A 79 8.08 -17.58 -14.94
N TYR A 80 8.07 -16.63 -14.01
CA TYR A 80 6.90 -15.82 -13.69
C TYR A 80 6.48 -14.94 -14.85
N ALA A 81 7.42 -14.24 -15.50
CA ALA A 81 7.13 -13.43 -16.69
C ALA A 81 6.57 -14.30 -17.84
N GLN A 82 7.17 -15.47 -18.09
CA GLN A 82 6.69 -16.43 -19.08
C GLN A 82 5.30 -16.99 -18.72
N ALA A 83 5.01 -17.18 -17.43
CA ALA A 83 3.71 -17.62 -16.98
C ALA A 83 2.62 -16.56 -17.27
N LEU A 84 2.93 -15.28 -17.08
CA LEU A 84 1.98 -14.18 -17.35
C LEU A 84 1.75 -13.90 -18.83
N ASP A 85 2.74 -14.20 -19.68
CA ASP A 85 2.72 -13.98 -21.14
C ASP A 85 1.82 -14.97 -21.91
N LYS A 86 1.47 -16.11 -21.29
CA LYS A 86 0.56 -17.09 -21.89
C LYS A 86 -0.76 -16.44 -22.31
N GLU A 87 -1.43 -16.92 -23.35
CA GLU A 87 -2.71 -16.32 -23.77
C GLU A 87 -3.86 -16.79 -22.86
N GLU A 88 -3.95 -18.10 -22.67
CA GLU A 88 -5.03 -18.75 -21.94
C GLU A 88 -4.89 -18.64 -20.42
N THR A 89 -5.97 -18.27 -19.73
CA THR A 89 -5.98 -18.10 -18.26
C THR A 89 -5.67 -19.43 -17.55
N ALA A 90 -6.13 -20.55 -18.09
CA ALA A 90 -5.83 -21.88 -17.55
C ALA A 90 -4.33 -22.20 -17.62
N ASP A 91 -3.67 -21.86 -18.72
CA ASP A 91 -2.23 -22.09 -18.89
C ASP A 91 -1.41 -21.17 -17.99
N LYS A 92 -1.83 -19.91 -17.82
CA LYS A 92 -1.24 -18.98 -16.84
C LYS A 92 -1.27 -19.59 -15.45
N LEU A 93 -2.46 -20.01 -15.01
CA LEU A 93 -2.65 -20.57 -13.68
C LEU A 93 -1.81 -21.83 -13.47
N ALA A 94 -1.82 -22.75 -14.44
CA ALA A 94 -1.04 -23.99 -14.37
C ALA A 94 0.47 -23.73 -14.24
N ALA A 95 0.98 -22.66 -14.84
CA ALA A 95 2.38 -22.25 -14.70
C ALA A 95 2.67 -21.50 -13.39
N LEU A 96 1.72 -20.73 -12.86
CA LEU A 96 1.90 -19.94 -11.64
C LEU A 96 1.84 -20.78 -10.36
N VAL A 97 0.95 -21.78 -10.28
CA VAL A 97 0.79 -22.63 -9.09
C VAL A 97 2.12 -23.21 -8.59
N PRO A 98 2.92 -23.93 -9.39
CA PRO A 98 4.19 -24.48 -8.90
C PRO A 98 5.20 -23.40 -8.51
N LEU A 99 5.17 -22.22 -9.14
CA LEU A 99 6.04 -21.10 -8.77
C LEU A 99 5.63 -20.51 -7.41
N SER A 100 4.33 -20.41 -7.15
CA SER A 100 3.80 -19.95 -5.88
C SER A 100 4.12 -20.92 -4.74
N ASP A 101 4.08 -22.23 -5.00
CA ASP A 101 4.41 -23.27 -4.01
C ASP A 101 5.92 -23.35 -3.73
N ALA A 102 6.74 -23.22 -4.78
CA ALA A 102 8.20 -23.23 -4.69
C ALA A 102 8.77 -21.93 -4.11
N ALA A 103 8.05 -20.81 -4.26
CA ALA A 103 8.35 -19.58 -3.57
C ALA A 103 8.21 -19.83 -2.06
N GLY A 104 9.35 -19.85 -1.36
CA GLY A 104 9.36 -19.77 0.11
C GLY A 104 8.76 -18.45 0.59
N LYS A 105 9.11 -18.00 1.81
CA LYS A 105 8.58 -16.76 2.43
C LYS A 105 8.91 -15.44 1.70
N GLN A 106 9.33 -15.44 0.43
CA GLN A 106 9.95 -14.29 -0.23
C GLN A 106 9.29 -13.82 -1.53
N ASN A 107 8.24 -14.48 -2.06
CA ASN A 107 7.57 -14.00 -3.28
C ASN A 107 6.05 -13.94 -3.11
N ASP A 108 5.64 -12.99 -2.29
CA ASP A 108 4.27 -12.54 -2.07
C ASP A 108 3.54 -12.18 -3.38
N GLU A 109 4.20 -11.51 -4.31
CA GLU A 109 3.60 -11.14 -5.61
C GLU A 109 3.11 -12.37 -6.40
N VAL A 110 3.93 -13.43 -6.50
CA VAL A 110 3.58 -14.65 -7.25
C VAL A 110 2.38 -15.35 -6.61
N VAL A 111 2.33 -15.39 -5.28
CA VAL A 111 1.21 -15.98 -4.53
C VAL A 111 -0.07 -15.15 -4.77
N TYR A 112 0.00 -13.83 -4.65
CA TYR A 112 -1.11 -12.94 -4.93
C TYR A 112 -1.63 -13.10 -6.36
N MET A 113 -0.74 -13.08 -7.36
CA MET A 113 -1.12 -13.22 -8.77
C MET A 113 -1.70 -14.60 -9.09
N THR A 114 -1.23 -15.66 -8.42
CA THR A 114 -1.87 -16.97 -8.52
C THR A 114 -3.32 -16.91 -8.06
N GLY A 115 -3.59 -16.21 -6.96
CA GLY A 115 -4.94 -15.98 -6.45
C GLY A 115 -5.82 -15.18 -7.42
N GLU A 116 -5.31 -14.07 -7.95
CA GLU A 116 -6.00 -13.22 -8.93
C GLU A 116 -6.36 -13.96 -10.21
N ILE A 117 -5.41 -14.72 -10.77
CA ILE A 117 -5.63 -15.49 -11.99
C ILE A 117 -6.60 -16.65 -11.73
N ALA A 118 -6.49 -17.33 -10.59
CA ALA A 118 -7.45 -18.36 -10.20
C ALA A 118 -8.87 -17.79 -10.03
N TYR A 119 -9.00 -16.61 -9.42
CA TYR A 119 -10.28 -15.94 -9.25
C TYR A 119 -10.93 -15.63 -10.60
N ARG A 120 -10.17 -15.07 -11.55
CA ARG A 120 -10.64 -14.79 -12.92
C ARG A 120 -10.99 -16.05 -13.71
N ALA A 121 -10.31 -17.15 -13.43
CA ALA A 121 -10.61 -18.46 -14.01
C ALA A 121 -11.87 -19.12 -13.41
N GLY A 122 -12.47 -18.56 -12.35
CA GLY A 122 -13.56 -19.18 -11.59
C GLY A 122 -13.11 -20.32 -10.67
N GLU A 123 -11.80 -20.52 -10.53
CA GLU A 123 -11.18 -21.54 -9.69
C GLU A 123 -11.10 -21.05 -8.23
N TYR A 124 -12.28 -20.80 -7.63
CA TYR A 124 -12.39 -20.10 -6.34
C TYR A 124 -11.69 -20.82 -5.19
N ASP A 125 -11.61 -22.15 -5.19
CA ASP A 125 -10.88 -22.91 -4.16
C ASP A 125 -9.38 -22.62 -4.19
N LYS A 126 -8.79 -22.56 -5.40
CA LYS A 126 -7.37 -22.22 -5.59
C LYS A 126 -7.12 -20.75 -5.24
N ALA A 127 -8.03 -19.86 -5.65
CA ALA A 127 -7.95 -18.44 -5.33
C ALA A 127 -7.96 -18.21 -3.82
N LYS A 128 -8.90 -18.85 -3.11
CA LYS A 128 -9.03 -18.79 -1.66
C LYS A 128 -7.76 -19.29 -0.96
N ALA A 129 -7.20 -20.41 -1.40
CA ALA A 129 -5.97 -20.96 -0.82
C ALA A 129 -4.78 -19.97 -0.97
N ALA A 130 -4.62 -19.37 -2.14
CA ALA A 130 -3.56 -18.38 -2.39
C ALA A 130 -3.76 -17.10 -1.55
N PHE A 131 -4.98 -16.58 -1.48
CA PHE A 131 -5.28 -15.37 -0.71
C PHE A 131 -5.19 -15.58 0.81
N GLU A 132 -5.63 -16.73 1.35
CA GLU A 132 -5.42 -17.05 2.76
C GLU A 132 -3.92 -17.20 3.09
N ARG A 133 -3.12 -17.74 2.16
CA ARG A 133 -1.67 -17.78 2.31
C ARG A 133 -1.04 -16.38 2.33
N MET A 134 -1.52 -15.45 1.51
CA MET A 134 -1.13 -14.04 1.59
C MET A 134 -1.40 -13.46 2.98
N ARG A 135 -2.61 -13.69 3.48
CA ARG A 135 -3.04 -13.23 4.80
C ARG A 135 -2.24 -13.86 5.95
N SER A 136 -1.84 -15.12 5.85
CA SER A 136 -1.10 -15.82 6.92
C SER A 136 0.41 -15.55 6.89
N ASP A 137 1.02 -15.67 5.72
CA ASP A 137 2.48 -15.78 5.57
C ASP A 137 3.12 -14.45 5.18
N PHE A 138 2.35 -13.54 4.58
CA PHE A 138 2.84 -12.32 3.94
C PHE A 138 2.18 -11.05 4.47
N LYS A 139 1.86 -10.99 5.78
CA LYS A 139 1.08 -9.90 6.41
C LYS A 139 1.54 -8.46 6.11
N GLU A 140 2.84 -8.25 5.90
CA GLU A 140 3.44 -6.94 5.61
C GLU A 140 3.51 -6.62 4.11
N SER A 141 3.13 -7.57 3.26
CA SER A 141 3.13 -7.41 1.81
C SER A 141 2.12 -6.35 1.38
N PRO A 142 2.47 -5.49 0.40
CA PRO A 142 1.53 -4.53 -0.18
C PRO A 142 0.32 -5.20 -0.84
N TYR A 143 0.41 -6.48 -1.22
CA TYR A 143 -0.67 -7.23 -1.87
C TYR A 143 -1.66 -7.86 -0.88
N THR A 144 -1.37 -7.83 0.43
CA THR A 144 -2.19 -8.54 1.42
C THR A 144 -3.60 -7.98 1.51
N ALA A 145 -3.73 -6.65 1.47
CA ALA A 145 -5.04 -6.00 1.55
C ALA A 145 -5.93 -6.38 0.35
N ASP A 146 -5.38 -6.38 -0.86
CA ASP A 146 -6.07 -6.81 -2.07
C ASP A 146 -6.39 -8.31 -2.04
N ALA A 147 -5.50 -9.16 -1.51
CA ALA A 147 -5.76 -10.58 -1.34
C ALA A 147 -6.95 -10.85 -0.38
N VAL A 148 -7.00 -10.15 0.75
CA VAL A 148 -8.10 -10.29 1.72
C VAL A 148 -9.40 -9.74 1.15
N GLU A 149 -9.35 -8.67 0.36
CA GLU A 149 -10.51 -8.25 -0.41
C GLU A 149 -10.96 -9.33 -1.41
N GLY A 150 -10.01 -10.00 -2.08
CA GLY A 150 -10.28 -11.17 -2.92
C GLY A 150 -11.05 -12.27 -2.21
N LEU A 151 -10.76 -12.53 -0.92
CA LEU A 151 -11.56 -13.45 -0.09
C LEU A 151 -12.99 -12.95 0.12
N GLY A 152 -13.16 -11.65 0.33
CA GLY A 152 -14.47 -11.00 0.39
C GLY A 152 -15.26 -11.14 -0.92
N ASN A 153 -14.61 -10.92 -2.06
CA ASN A 153 -15.21 -11.08 -3.39
C ASN A 153 -15.65 -12.53 -3.64
N ILE A 154 -14.83 -13.52 -3.25
CA ILE A 154 -15.16 -14.95 -3.34
C ILE A 154 -16.40 -15.26 -2.49
N ALA A 155 -16.43 -14.78 -1.24
CA ALA A 155 -17.57 -14.97 -0.35
C ALA A 155 -18.85 -14.32 -0.90
N GLU A 156 -18.74 -13.12 -1.47
CA GLU A 156 -19.85 -12.42 -2.10
C GLU A 156 -20.40 -13.18 -3.30
N ASN A 157 -19.52 -13.75 -4.15
CA ASN A 157 -19.93 -14.59 -5.27
C ASN A 157 -20.63 -15.88 -4.81
N ALA A 158 -20.20 -16.43 -3.67
CA ALA A 158 -20.88 -17.54 -3.01
C ALA A 158 -22.18 -17.13 -2.30
N LYS A 159 -22.55 -15.84 -2.33
CA LYS A 159 -23.68 -15.24 -1.61
C LYS A 159 -23.58 -15.35 -0.09
N ASP A 160 -22.39 -15.63 0.43
CA ASP A 160 -22.08 -15.55 1.86
C ASP A 160 -21.75 -14.10 2.22
N TYR A 161 -22.80 -13.29 2.34
CA TYR A 161 -22.68 -11.86 2.59
C TYR A 161 -22.14 -11.54 3.99
N ASP A 162 -22.30 -12.44 4.95
CA ASP A 162 -21.76 -12.25 6.30
C ASP A 162 -20.23 -12.42 6.31
N ALA A 163 -19.73 -13.45 5.63
CA ALA A 163 -18.29 -13.63 5.46
C ALA A 163 -17.68 -12.51 4.61
N ALA A 164 -18.31 -12.13 3.50
CA ALA A 164 -17.84 -11.04 2.64
C ALA A 164 -17.71 -9.72 3.43
N LEU A 165 -18.72 -9.38 4.24
CA LEU A 165 -18.70 -8.19 5.08
C LEU A 165 -17.56 -8.22 6.10
N THR A 166 -17.29 -9.39 6.68
CA THR A 166 -16.20 -9.58 7.63
C THR A 166 -14.85 -9.28 6.97
N TYR A 167 -14.61 -9.82 5.78
CA TYR A 167 -13.38 -9.57 5.03
C TYR A 167 -13.25 -8.10 4.61
N TYR A 168 -14.29 -7.47 4.06
CA TYR A 168 -14.22 -6.05 3.66
C TYR A 168 -13.97 -5.11 4.84
N LYS A 169 -14.59 -5.38 6.01
CA LYS A 169 -14.29 -4.65 7.26
C LYS A 169 -12.85 -4.87 7.71
N GLU A 170 -12.37 -6.11 7.66
CA GLU A 170 -10.97 -6.41 7.98
C GLU A 170 -10.00 -5.62 7.09
N VAL A 171 -10.27 -5.55 5.77
CA VAL A 171 -9.46 -4.75 4.83
C VAL A 171 -9.43 -3.29 5.24
N ARG A 172 -10.61 -2.70 5.47
CA ARG A 172 -10.76 -1.30 5.89
C ARG A 172 -10.03 -0.99 7.19
N ASP A 173 -10.16 -1.88 8.18
CA ASP A 173 -9.73 -1.61 9.55
C ASP A 173 -8.24 -1.94 9.76
N SER A 174 -7.73 -3.01 9.10
CA SER A 174 -6.34 -3.48 9.29
C SER A 174 -5.34 -2.88 8.31
N TRP A 175 -5.79 -2.45 7.12
CA TRP A 175 -4.93 -1.84 6.10
C TRP A 175 -5.47 -0.46 5.65
N SER A 176 -5.91 0.36 6.59
CA SER A 176 -6.62 1.64 6.36
C SER A 176 -5.95 2.63 5.40
N THR A 177 -4.64 2.56 5.21
CA THR A 177 -3.89 3.44 4.29
C THR A 177 -3.81 2.90 2.85
N SER A 178 -4.08 1.60 2.65
CA SER A 178 -4.02 0.92 1.37
C SER A 178 -5.10 1.41 0.40
N PHE A 179 -4.85 1.25 -0.90
CA PHE A 179 -5.87 1.57 -1.91
C PHE A 179 -7.10 0.67 -1.78
N ALA A 180 -6.90 -0.62 -1.49
CA ALA A 180 -7.98 -1.57 -1.21
C ALA A 180 -8.88 -1.05 -0.07
N ALA A 181 -8.33 -0.61 1.06
CA ALA A 181 -9.13 -0.07 2.16
C ALA A 181 -10.00 1.14 1.76
N ARG A 182 -9.47 2.05 0.92
CA ARG A 182 -10.18 3.28 0.53
C ARG A 182 -11.44 3.06 -0.30
N ARG A 183 -11.60 1.87 -0.90
CA ARG A 183 -12.79 1.49 -1.67
C ARG A 183 -13.73 0.55 -0.94
N GLN A 184 -13.36 0.06 0.24
CA GLN A 184 -14.22 -0.83 1.02
C GLN A 184 -15.55 -0.22 1.48
N PRO A 185 -15.66 1.09 1.80
CA PRO A 185 -16.95 1.66 2.14
C PRO A 185 -18.00 1.45 1.05
N LEU A 186 -17.62 1.54 -0.24
CA LEU A 186 -18.52 1.21 -1.35
C LEU A 186 -18.92 -0.27 -1.37
N ASN A 187 -17.96 -1.20 -1.23
CA ASN A 187 -18.23 -2.64 -1.23
C ASN A 187 -19.16 -3.02 -0.07
N ILE A 188 -18.88 -2.51 1.12
CA ILE A 188 -19.70 -2.67 2.33
C ILE A 188 -21.10 -2.13 2.08
N ALA A 189 -21.24 -0.92 1.53
CA ALA A 189 -22.54 -0.32 1.26
C ALA A 189 -23.39 -1.15 0.30
N LYS A 190 -22.81 -1.58 -0.84
CA LYS A 190 -23.47 -2.47 -1.81
C LYS A 190 -23.90 -3.80 -1.20
N LEU A 191 -23.09 -4.33 -0.30
CA LEU A 191 -23.36 -5.59 0.37
C LEU A 191 -24.49 -5.45 1.40
N GLU A 192 -24.48 -4.39 2.21
CA GLU A 192 -25.55 -4.09 3.16
C GLU A 192 -26.88 -3.79 2.46
N GLU A 193 -26.85 -3.10 1.31
CA GLU A 193 -28.05 -2.89 0.49
C GLU A 193 -28.65 -4.23 0.01
N ARG A 194 -27.80 -5.16 -0.45
CA ARG A 194 -28.24 -6.52 -0.84
C ARG A 194 -28.77 -7.35 0.33
N ARG A 195 -28.30 -7.08 1.56
CA ARG A 195 -28.81 -7.68 2.80
C ARG A 195 -30.10 -7.03 3.30
N GLY A 196 -30.52 -5.90 2.72
CA GLY A 196 -31.67 -5.11 3.15
C GLY A 196 -31.39 -4.16 4.32
N ASN A 197 -30.13 -4.05 4.74
CA ASN A 197 -29.68 -3.18 5.82
C ASN A 197 -29.43 -1.77 5.27
N LEU A 198 -30.52 -1.10 4.88
CA LEU A 198 -30.44 0.14 4.11
C LEU A 198 -29.84 1.30 4.91
N ALA A 199 -30.02 1.35 6.23
CA ALA A 199 -29.44 2.40 7.06
C ALA A 199 -27.90 2.30 7.10
N GLU A 200 -27.38 1.09 7.25
CA GLU A 200 -25.96 0.76 7.20
C GLU A 200 -25.38 1.03 5.80
N ALA A 201 -26.12 0.67 4.75
CA ALA A 201 -25.74 0.98 3.37
C ALA A 201 -25.58 2.50 3.15
N VAL A 202 -26.56 3.29 3.60
CA VAL A 202 -26.52 4.76 3.51
C VAL A 202 -25.31 5.32 4.27
N ALA A 203 -25.02 4.82 5.47
CA ALA A 203 -23.86 5.25 6.24
C ALA A 203 -22.53 4.98 5.50
N ALA A 204 -22.37 3.76 4.96
CA ALA A 204 -21.16 3.36 4.24
C ALA A 204 -20.99 4.09 2.89
N TYR A 205 -22.08 4.37 2.16
CA TYR A 205 -22.01 5.23 0.97
C TYR A 205 -21.58 6.66 1.30
N ARG A 206 -22.07 7.24 2.41
CA ARG A 206 -21.65 8.58 2.86
C ARG A 206 -20.18 8.59 3.28
N GLU A 207 -19.70 7.52 3.91
CA GLU A 207 -18.29 7.33 4.22
C GLU A 207 -17.44 7.31 2.94
N GLN A 208 -17.86 6.57 1.90
CA GLN A 208 -17.14 6.51 0.62
C GLN A 208 -16.92 7.89 -0.01
N MET A 209 -17.94 8.77 0.06
CA MET A 209 -17.87 10.14 -0.47
C MET A 209 -16.82 11.01 0.25
N GLN A 210 -16.46 10.67 1.49
CA GLN A 210 -15.44 11.38 2.25
C GLN A 210 -14.03 10.83 1.99
N VAL A 211 -13.92 9.52 1.80
CA VAL A 211 -12.63 8.83 1.66
C VAL A 211 -11.98 9.09 0.30
N PHE A 212 -12.78 9.14 -0.77
CA PHE A 212 -12.25 9.29 -2.13
C PHE A 212 -13.07 10.25 -3.01
N PRO A 213 -13.16 11.54 -2.63
CA PRO A 213 -14.01 12.51 -3.32
C PRO A 213 -13.56 12.74 -4.77
N GLY A 214 -14.54 12.88 -5.67
CA GLY A 214 -14.31 13.14 -7.11
C GLY A 214 -13.82 11.93 -7.90
N SER A 215 -13.72 10.76 -7.29
CA SER A 215 -13.43 9.50 -7.99
C SER A 215 -14.71 8.89 -8.58
N THR A 216 -14.55 7.96 -9.52
CA THR A 216 -15.67 7.17 -10.05
C THR A 216 -16.39 6.38 -8.96
N ILE A 217 -15.69 5.99 -7.89
CA ILE A 217 -16.22 5.28 -6.73
C ILE A 217 -17.12 6.21 -5.88
N ASP A 218 -16.75 7.49 -5.75
CA ASP A 218 -17.60 8.54 -5.14
C ASP A 218 -18.84 8.82 -5.99
N GLU A 219 -18.69 8.94 -7.32
CA GLU A 219 -19.83 9.11 -8.23
C GLU A 219 -20.84 7.96 -8.10
N GLU A 220 -20.36 6.72 -8.03
CA GLU A 220 -21.20 5.55 -7.82
C GLU A 220 -21.92 5.60 -6.46
N ALA A 221 -21.22 5.96 -5.39
CA ALA A 221 -21.82 6.10 -4.06
C ALA A 221 -22.93 7.17 -4.04
N ARG A 222 -22.71 8.32 -4.70
CA ARG A 222 -23.72 9.38 -4.82
C ARG A 222 -24.94 8.92 -5.59
N ALA A 223 -24.74 8.23 -6.71
CA ALA A 223 -25.83 7.69 -7.51
C ALA A 223 -26.66 6.68 -6.70
N ALA A 224 -26.00 5.83 -5.92
CA ALA A 224 -26.68 4.89 -5.02
C ALA A 224 -27.47 5.59 -3.92
N LEU A 225 -26.90 6.61 -3.26
CA LEU A 225 -27.62 7.41 -2.26
C LEU A 225 -28.84 8.11 -2.85
N ALA A 226 -28.73 8.71 -4.03
CA ALA A 226 -29.87 9.36 -4.69
C ALA A 226 -30.99 8.37 -5.04
N ARG A 227 -30.63 7.13 -5.41
CA ARG A 227 -31.58 6.03 -5.61
C ARG A 227 -32.26 5.65 -4.29
N LEU A 228 -31.48 5.47 -3.22
CA LEU A 228 -31.99 5.11 -1.90
C LEU A 228 -32.89 6.21 -1.32
N GLU A 229 -32.54 7.49 -1.48
CA GLU A 229 -33.35 8.63 -1.02
C GLU A 229 -34.71 8.69 -1.72
N ARG A 230 -34.75 8.42 -3.04
CA ARG A 230 -36.00 8.41 -3.79
C ARG A 230 -36.93 7.25 -3.39
N SER A 231 -36.34 6.09 -3.07
CA SER A 231 -37.09 4.87 -2.77
C SER A 231 -37.44 4.72 -1.29
N ASN A 232 -36.63 5.30 -0.39
CA ASN A 232 -36.74 5.20 1.07
C ASN A 232 -36.47 6.57 1.72
N PRO A 233 -37.35 7.58 1.54
CA PRO A 233 -37.11 8.94 2.02
C PRO A 233 -36.93 9.05 3.54
N GLU A 234 -37.50 8.12 4.30
CA GLU A 234 -37.40 8.03 5.76
C GLU A 234 -35.97 7.79 6.27
N LEU A 235 -35.09 7.19 5.44
CA LEU A 235 -33.67 7.00 5.76
C LEU A 235 -32.86 8.31 5.62
N PHE A 236 -33.46 9.34 5.04
CA PHE A 236 -32.86 10.63 4.75
C PHE A 236 -33.65 11.73 5.44
N PRO A 237 -33.63 11.79 6.78
CA PRO A 237 -34.29 12.88 7.48
C PRO A 237 -33.65 14.18 7.00
N LYS A 238 -34.43 14.99 6.30
CA LYS A 238 -34.09 16.40 6.10
C LYS A 238 -34.00 16.95 7.50
N ILE A 239 -32.78 17.27 7.93
CA ILE A 239 -32.61 18.17 9.04
C ILE A 239 -33.24 19.46 8.51
N GLU A 240 -34.53 19.66 8.80
CA GLU A 240 -35.09 21.00 8.89
C GLU A 240 -34.10 21.70 9.80
N THR A 241 -33.26 22.54 9.19
CA THR A 241 -32.45 23.51 9.90
C THR A 241 -33.35 24.03 11.00
N ALA A 242 -33.04 23.70 12.25
CA ALA A 242 -33.75 24.26 13.39
C ALA A 242 -33.89 25.74 13.07
N ALA A 243 -35.14 26.20 12.93
CA ALA A 243 -35.43 27.59 12.65
C ALA A 243 -34.49 28.44 13.50
N PRO A 244 -33.82 29.48 12.93
CA PRO A 244 -32.77 30.19 13.64
C PRO A 244 -33.30 30.52 15.03
N VAL A 245 -32.71 29.89 16.04
CA VAL A 245 -33.12 30.10 17.42
C VAL A 245 -32.88 31.58 17.62
N ALA A 246 -33.97 32.34 17.74
CA ALA A 246 -33.91 33.78 17.89
C ALA A 246 -32.90 34.08 19.02
N PRO A 247 -32.02 35.08 18.84
CA PRO A 247 -31.05 35.40 19.88
C PRO A 247 -31.82 35.67 21.17
N VAL A 248 -31.58 34.83 22.18
CA VAL A 248 -32.05 35.08 23.53
C VAL A 248 -31.29 36.32 24.00
N VAL A 249 -31.94 37.48 23.88
CA VAL A 249 -31.48 38.72 24.49
C VAL A 249 -31.66 38.53 26.00
N GLY A 250 -30.57 38.13 26.65
CA GLY A 250 -30.44 38.00 28.09
C GLY A 250 -29.21 38.74 28.55
N ASP A 251 -29.41 40.02 28.84
CA ASP A 251 -28.60 40.99 29.59
C ASP A 251 -27.21 40.49 30.08
N ALA A 252 -26.17 40.89 29.37
CA ALA A 252 -24.81 40.94 29.89
C ALA A 252 -24.19 42.26 29.44
N ALA A 253 -24.02 43.16 30.42
CA ALA A 253 -23.48 44.49 30.28
C ALA A 253 -22.15 44.51 29.51
N ALA A 254 -22.08 45.36 28.49
CA ALA A 254 -20.86 45.74 27.81
C ALA A 254 -20.00 46.63 28.72
N PRO A 255 -18.66 46.48 28.68
CA PRO A 255 -17.76 47.61 28.86
C PRO A 255 -17.26 48.11 27.49
N GLU A 256 -17.18 49.43 27.39
CA GLU A 256 -16.76 50.24 26.23
C GLU A 256 -15.44 49.79 25.57
N MET A 257 -15.43 49.81 24.24
CA MET A 257 -14.22 49.82 23.41
C MET A 257 -13.64 51.24 23.33
N PRO A 258 -12.31 51.43 23.39
CA PRO A 258 -11.65 52.47 22.63
C PRO A 258 -11.29 52.00 21.21
N ALA A 259 -11.39 52.93 20.26
CA ALA A 259 -11.29 52.79 18.80
C ALA A 259 -9.86 52.44 18.28
N PRO A 260 -9.68 52.15 16.97
CA PRO A 260 -8.68 51.21 16.46
C PRO A 260 -7.31 51.83 16.19
N GLY A 261 -6.26 51.09 16.53
CA GLY A 261 -4.88 51.33 16.13
C GLY A 261 -4.37 50.18 15.26
N GLU A 262 -4.12 50.51 13.99
CA GLU A 262 -3.17 49.95 13.02
C GLU A 262 -2.48 48.60 13.30
N ALA A 263 -2.67 47.67 12.36
CA ALA A 263 -1.98 46.39 12.29
C ALA A 263 -0.45 46.54 12.17
N PRO A 264 0.30 45.57 12.69
CA PRO A 264 1.32 44.98 11.85
C PRO A 264 1.25 43.46 11.81
N ALA A 265 1.58 42.94 10.62
CA ALA A 265 1.72 41.54 10.30
C ALA A 265 2.65 40.79 11.29
N ALA A 266 2.26 39.56 11.64
CA ALA A 266 3.13 38.60 12.30
C ALA A 266 3.01 37.22 11.64
N SER A 267 4.10 36.91 10.95
CA SER A 267 4.71 35.70 10.40
C SER A 267 4.15 34.30 10.70
N PRO A 268 4.39 33.35 9.77
CA PRO A 268 3.94 31.97 9.84
C PRO A 268 4.74 31.15 10.87
N ALA A 269 4.05 30.24 11.55
CA ALA A 269 4.66 29.27 12.45
C ALA A 269 5.43 28.19 11.67
N THR A 270 6.73 28.15 11.92
CA THR A 270 7.73 27.20 11.47
C THR A 270 7.41 25.76 11.88
N VAL A 271 7.40 24.84 10.91
CA VAL A 271 7.60 23.39 11.13
C VAL A 271 9.11 23.09 11.12
N PRO A 272 9.66 22.32 12.09
CA PRO A 272 11.07 21.99 12.12
C PRO A 272 11.44 20.95 11.06
N GLY A 273 12.59 21.19 10.42
CA GLY A 273 13.04 20.53 9.20
C GLY A 273 13.40 19.05 9.33
N LEU A 274 13.15 18.33 8.24
CA LEU A 274 13.78 17.07 7.90
C LEU A 274 14.60 17.32 6.63
N ASP A 275 15.88 17.67 6.82
CA ASP A 275 16.85 17.77 5.74
C ASP A 275 17.19 16.37 5.20
N VAL A 276 16.46 15.91 4.18
CA VAL A 276 16.90 14.77 3.36
C VAL A 276 17.62 15.31 2.14
N LYS A 277 18.95 15.35 2.24
CA LYS A 277 19.84 15.65 1.11
C LYS A 277 19.92 14.40 0.23
N LEU A 278 19.11 14.35 -0.83
CA LEU A 278 19.27 13.42 -1.95
C LEU A 278 20.41 13.92 -2.84
N ASP A 279 21.60 13.40 -2.61
CA ASP A 279 22.73 13.54 -3.53
C ASP A 279 22.51 12.59 -4.71
N VAL A 280 21.97 13.11 -5.82
CA VAL A 280 21.94 12.43 -7.12
C VAL A 280 22.87 13.21 -8.05
N PRO A 281 24.01 12.63 -8.48
CA PRO A 281 24.88 13.30 -9.44
C PRO A 281 24.36 13.09 -10.86
N GLY A 282 24.07 14.20 -11.54
CA GLY A 282 23.97 14.26 -13.01
C GLY A 282 22.55 14.31 -13.56
N ALA A 283 21.99 15.51 -13.68
CA ALA A 283 21.09 15.90 -14.76
C ALA A 283 20.88 17.42 -14.70
N ASP A 284 21.74 18.16 -15.40
CA ASP A 284 21.44 19.53 -15.79
C ASP A 284 20.28 19.47 -16.80
N GLY A 285 19.15 20.08 -16.44
CA GLY A 285 17.96 20.10 -17.28
C GLY A 285 16.94 21.10 -16.76
N THR A 286 17.09 22.35 -17.17
CA THR A 286 16.04 23.38 -17.06
C THR A 286 14.81 22.94 -17.86
N LEU A 287 13.68 22.74 -17.19
CA LEU A 287 12.37 22.66 -17.84
C LEU A 287 11.53 23.85 -17.38
N GLU A 288 11.51 24.88 -18.20
CA GLU A 288 10.48 25.92 -18.15
C GLU A 288 9.11 25.28 -18.39
N MET A 289 8.16 25.55 -17.51
CA MET A 289 6.75 25.21 -17.71
C MET A 289 6.09 26.28 -18.58
N PRO A 290 5.42 25.92 -19.69
CA PRO A 290 4.46 26.84 -20.30
C PRO A 290 3.16 26.83 -19.50
N ALA A 291 2.71 28.02 -19.14
CA ALA A 291 1.39 28.28 -18.60
C ALA A 291 0.37 28.20 -19.74
N ASP A 292 -0.35 27.09 -19.83
CA ASP A 292 -1.73 27.05 -20.32
C ASP A 292 -2.36 25.69 -20.02
N GLY A 293 -3.51 25.72 -19.35
CA GLY A 293 -4.22 24.54 -18.88
C GLY A 293 -4.87 23.76 -20.01
N LYS A 294 -4.41 22.51 -20.20
CA LYS A 294 -5.15 21.27 -20.58
C LYS A 294 -4.12 20.21 -21.00
N PRO A 295 -4.03 19.04 -20.33
CA PRO A 295 -3.34 17.91 -20.93
C PRO A 295 -4.28 17.21 -21.92
N ASP A 296 -4.09 17.47 -23.21
CA ASP A 296 -4.56 16.61 -24.29
C ASP A 296 -3.78 15.28 -24.24
N LEU A 297 -4.29 14.27 -23.54
CA LEU A 297 -3.87 12.88 -23.78
C LEU A 297 -4.65 12.34 -24.99
N LYS A 298 -4.06 12.49 -26.17
CA LYS A 298 -4.39 11.61 -27.30
C LYS A 298 -3.80 10.23 -27.01
N LEU A 299 -4.59 9.37 -26.37
CA LEU A 299 -4.29 7.94 -26.30
C LEU A 299 -4.65 7.33 -27.66
N ASN A 300 -3.65 7.17 -28.52
CA ASN A 300 -3.76 6.43 -29.76
C ASN A 300 -3.89 4.93 -29.43
N VAL A 301 -5.11 4.39 -29.49
CA VAL A 301 -5.40 2.96 -29.42
C VAL A 301 -5.53 2.45 -30.85
N PRO A 302 -4.63 1.58 -31.35
CA PRO A 302 -4.87 0.87 -32.59
C PRO A 302 -5.79 -0.31 -32.32
N GLY A 303 -6.96 -0.32 -32.97
CA GLY A 303 -7.74 -1.55 -33.20
C GLY A 303 -8.94 -1.77 -32.28
N ILE A 304 -9.93 -0.86 -32.30
CA ILE A 304 -11.34 -1.25 -32.22
C ILE A 304 -12.10 -0.36 -33.21
N GLU A 305 -12.35 -0.87 -34.40
CA GLU A 305 -13.36 -0.30 -35.28
C GLU A 305 -14.72 -0.55 -34.60
N THR A 306 -15.36 0.53 -34.16
CA THR A 306 -16.77 0.53 -33.78
C THR A 306 -17.60 0.37 -35.05
N GLU A 307 -17.96 -0.85 -35.39
CA GLU A 307 -18.99 -1.10 -36.39
C GLU A 307 -20.37 -0.75 -35.82
N ALA A 308 -21.06 0.09 -36.58
CA ALA A 308 -22.30 0.72 -36.25
C ALA A 308 -23.46 -0.28 -36.18
N ALA A 309 -24.41 0.03 -35.31
CA ALA A 309 -25.71 -0.59 -35.25
C ALA A 309 -26.47 -0.51 -36.59
N ALA A 310 -27.07 -1.63 -36.99
CA ALA A 310 -28.18 -1.71 -37.95
C ALA A 310 -29.17 -2.80 -37.47
N PRO A 311 -30.46 -2.73 -37.86
CA PRO A 311 -31.57 -2.96 -36.94
C PRO A 311 -32.10 -4.39 -36.89
N ALA A 312 -32.86 -4.65 -35.83
CA ALA A 312 -33.57 -5.89 -35.54
C ALA A 312 -34.46 -6.36 -36.70
N GLU A 313 -34.21 -7.59 -37.16
CA GLU A 313 -35.10 -8.34 -38.03
C GLU A 313 -35.99 -9.26 -37.18
N THR A 314 -37.29 -9.08 -37.37
CA THR A 314 -38.39 -9.80 -36.72
C THR A 314 -38.38 -11.30 -37.04
N ALA A 315 -38.25 -12.14 -36.01
CA ALA A 315 -38.51 -13.58 -36.11
C ALA A 315 -39.97 -13.90 -35.71
N ALA A 316 -40.70 -14.49 -36.65
CA ALA A 316 -42.04 -15.07 -36.49
C ALA A 316 -42.01 -16.35 -35.62
N PRO A 317 -43.15 -16.76 -35.01
CA PRO A 317 -43.17 -17.83 -34.02
C PRO A 317 -43.12 -19.24 -34.62
N ALA A 318 -42.27 -20.09 -34.03
CA ALA A 318 -42.17 -21.52 -34.34
C ALA A 318 -43.20 -22.33 -33.57
N ASP A 319 -44.09 -22.93 -34.35
CA ASP A 319 -44.72 -24.24 -34.29
C ASP A 319 -44.76 -25.05 -32.97
N SER A 320 -46.00 -25.31 -32.60
CA SER A 320 -46.60 -26.40 -31.83
C SER A 320 -45.85 -27.75 -31.79
N ALA A 321 -45.57 -28.23 -30.57
CA ALA A 321 -45.25 -29.63 -30.30
C ALA A 321 -46.52 -30.51 -30.23
N PRO A 322 -46.46 -31.81 -30.59
CA PRO A 322 -47.61 -32.72 -30.57
C PRO A 322 -47.84 -33.34 -29.19
N ALA A 323 -49.11 -33.56 -28.86
CA ALA A 323 -49.58 -34.25 -27.66
C ALA A 323 -49.32 -35.77 -27.70
N PRO A 324 -49.16 -36.45 -26.55
CA PRO A 324 -49.08 -37.90 -26.50
C PRO A 324 -50.47 -38.54 -26.50
N ALA A 325 -50.56 -39.70 -27.15
CA ALA A 325 -51.75 -40.53 -27.24
C ALA A 325 -52.21 -41.06 -25.87
N GLN A 326 -53.50 -40.90 -25.57
CA GLN A 326 -54.46 -41.93 -25.13
C GLN A 326 -55.89 -41.42 -25.36
#